data_AF-A0A4U7DEK6-F1
#
_entry.id   AF-A0A4U7DEK6-F1
#
_cell.length_a   1.000
_cell.length_b   1.000
_cell.length_c   1.000
_cell.angle_alpha   90.00
_cell.angle_beta   90.00
_cell.angle_gamma   90.00
#
_symmetry.space_group_name_H-M   'P 1'
#
loop_
_entity.id
_entity.type
_entity.pdbx_description
1 polymer ?
#
loop_
_entity_poly.entity_id
_entity_poly.type
_entity_poly.pdbx_seq_one_letter_code
_entity_poly.pdbx_strand_id
1 'polypeptide(L)'
;MAATHADEGNDPVRAARAALRIERRRTVDEREALRAFRGRVSSIPDESVSTGPSDASGGDGFAGVRGLAGGSVKGSVGGAGRGTASPGSRLVAVRDAYRATVMSVPHYEAEYDDTYERSVVEEFGPELAYALTRTDYFHEEYKRSLLSAAETAVQEREAFLDALESETESVERAESRLDPIRTEIEAIRDELGGDAEPRSESDDETEAGTPGFGALDACRTRIEALHGDCDRIAARRQRVLAEHERRLALSDDVDLPAYCYQDLDVTYPVLAAVGSVGERLDGLRDRIERAMARTR
;
A
#
# COMPACT_ATOMS: atom_id res chain seq x y z
N MET A 1 -6.72 6.53 -39.86
CA MET A 1 -7.31 6.55 -38.50
C MET A 1 -7.05 5.22 -37.80
N ALA A 2 -5.84 4.99 -37.31
CA ALA A 2 -5.49 3.83 -36.47
C ALA A 2 -4.11 4.00 -35.79
N ALA A 3 -3.80 5.20 -35.29
CA ALA A 3 -2.52 5.46 -34.59
C ALA A 3 -2.69 6.18 -33.24
N THR A 4 -3.90 6.59 -32.86
CA THR A 4 -4.15 7.31 -31.60
C THR A 4 -4.58 6.42 -30.44
N HIS A 5 -4.78 5.11 -30.64
CA HIS A 5 -5.23 4.19 -29.58
C HIS A 5 -4.15 3.22 -29.06
N ALA A 6 -2.90 3.30 -29.54
CA ALA A 6 -1.81 2.50 -28.98
C ALA A 6 -1.21 3.13 -27.70
N ASP A 7 -1.42 4.43 -27.47
CA ASP A 7 -0.83 5.17 -26.35
C ASP A 7 -1.71 5.14 -25.07
N GLU A 8 -3.03 4.91 -25.21
CA GLU A 8 -3.96 4.84 -24.08
C GLU A 8 -3.77 3.58 -23.21
N GLY A 9 -3.11 2.55 -23.75
CA GLY A 9 -2.74 1.32 -23.05
C GLY A 9 -1.45 1.43 -22.22
N ASN A 10 -0.70 2.52 -22.36
CA ASN A 10 0.64 2.67 -21.80
C ASN A 10 0.80 3.89 -20.89
N ASP A 11 -0.28 4.51 -20.42
CA ASP A 11 -0.16 5.63 -19.47
C ASP A 11 0.36 5.12 -18.12
N PRO A 12 1.64 5.36 -17.79
CA PRO A 12 2.25 4.79 -16.60
C PRO A 12 1.58 5.34 -15.34
N VAL A 13 1.00 6.55 -15.40
CA VAL A 13 0.30 7.17 -14.26
C VAL A 13 -0.98 6.40 -13.92
N ARG A 14 -1.73 5.97 -14.94
CA ARG A 14 -2.93 5.14 -14.74
C ARG A 14 -2.57 3.77 -14.16
N ALA A 15 -1.52 3.14 -14.69
CA ALA A 15 -1.02 1.86 -14.16
C ALA A 15 -0.59 1.99 -12.69
N ALA A 16 0.11 3.08 -12.36
CA ALA A 16 0.54 3.39 -11.00
C ALA A 16 -0.65 3.51 -10.02
N ARG A 17 -1.72 4.20 -10.42
CA ARG A 17 -2.95 4.30 -9.60
C ARG A 17 -3.60 2.93 -9.38
N ALA A 18 -3.61 2.07 -10.39
CA ALA A 18 -4.16 0.73 -10.27
C ALA A 18 -3.35 -0.12 -9.27
N ALA A 19 -2.02 -0.07 -9.37
CA ALA A 19 -1.11 -0.77 -8.46
C ALA A 19 -1.27 -0.29 -7.00
N LEU A 20 -1.25 1.03 -6.77
CA LEU A 20 -1.46 1.60 -5.43
C LEU A 20 -2.81 1.19 -4.81
N ARG A 21 -3.86 1.11 -5.63
CA ARG A 21 -5.19 0.69 -5.15
C ARG A 21 -5.19 -0.78 -4.70
N ILE A 22 -4.50 -1.65 -5.43
CA ILE A 22 -4.33 -3.06 -5.05
C ILE A 22 -3.54 -3.13 -3.76
N GLU A 23 -2.40 -2.47 -3.70
CA GLU A 23 -1.49 -2.52 -2.55
C GLU A 23 -2.14 -1.96 -1.28
N ARG A 24 -2.87 -0.84 -1.39
CA ARG A 24 -3.64 -0.28 -0.28
C ARG A 24 -4.68 -1.26 0.23
N ARG A 25 -5.39 -1.97 -0.66
CA ARG A 25 -6.38 -2.96 -0.26
C ARG A 25 -5.72 -4.11 0.50
N ARG A 26 -4.62 -4.64 -0.03
CA ARG A 26 -3.85 -5.71 0.61
C ARG A 26 -3.39 -5.31 2.01
N THR A 27 -2.78 -4.14 2.13
CA THR A 27 -2.29 -3.61 3.41
C THR A 27 -3.42 -3.40 4.42
N VAL A 28 -4.59 -2.91 4.00
CA VAL A 28 -5.77 -2.80 4.87
C VAL A 28 -6.23 -4.17 5.36
N ASP A 29 -6.34 -5.15 4.46
CA ASP A 29 -6.78 -6.50 4.81
C ASP A 29 -5.80 -7.16 5.80
N GLU A 30 -4.49 -6.99 5.61
CA GLU A 30 -3.45 -7.45 6.53
C GLU A 30 -3.52 -6.77 7.90
N ARG A 31 -3.68 -5.44 7.94
CA ARG A 31 -3.83 -4.69 9.20
C ARG A 31 -5.02 -5.19 10.00
N GLU A 32 -6.17 -5.37 9.35
CA GLU A 32 -7.37 -5.89 10.02
C GLU A 32 -7.18 -7.34 10.50
N ALA A 33 -6.47 -8.17 9.72
CA ALA A 33 -6.14 -9.53 10.12
C ALA A 33 -5.20 -9.57 11.34
N LEU A 34 -4.21 -8.68 11.42
CA LEU A 34 -3.32 -8.53 12.57
C LEU A 34 -4.07 -8.02 13.82
N ARG A 35 -4.99 -7.05 13.65
CA ARG A 35 -5.87 -6.59 14.74
C ARG A 35 -6.78 -7.72 15.25
N ALA A 36 -7.37 -8.48 14.34
CA ALA A 36 -8.18 -9.64 14.68
C ALA A 36 -7.35 -10.73 15.39
N PHE A 37 -6.14 -11.00 14.91
CA PHE A 37 -5.19 -11.92 15.54
C PHE A 37 -4.91 -11.50 16.98
N ARG A 38 -4.51 -10.24 17.18
CA ARG A 38 -4.22 -9.67 18.50
C ARG A 38 -5.43 -9.77 19.45
N GLY A 39 -6.63 -9.50 18.94
CA GLY A 39 -7.89 -9.66 19.69
C GLY A 39 -8.17 -11.11 20.11
N ARG A 40 -7.84 -12.08 19.25
CA ARG A 40 -7.96 -13.51 19.59
C ARG A 40 -6.92 -13.93 20.63
N VAL A 41 -5.65 -13.52 20.47
CA VAL A 41 -4.56 -13.85 21.40
C VAL A 41 -4.80 -13.27 22.78
N SER A 42 -5.32 -12.03 22.88
CA SER A 42 -5.59 -11.40 24.17
C SER A 42 -6.64 -12.16 25.00
N SER A 43 -7.58 -12.83 24.32
CA SER A 43 -8.63 -13.65 24.91
C SER A 43 -8.17 -15.04 25.36
N ILE A 44 -6.98 -15.50 24.95
CA ILE A 44 -6.43 -16.79 25.37
C ILE A 44 -5.94 -16.66 26.81
N PRO A 45 -6.40 -17.49 27.76
CA PRO A 45 -5.95 -17.43 29.14
C PRO A 45 -4.45 -17.76 29.24
N ASP A 46 -3.70 -16.95 29.98
CA ASP A 46 -2.29 -17.20 30.29
C ASP A 46 -2.14 -18.10 31.53
N GLU A 47 -1.06 -18.88 31.56
CA GLU A 47 -0.61 -19.51 32.79
C GLU A 47 0.01 -18.44 33.69
N SER A 48 -0.84 -17.69 34.38
CA SER A 48 -0.41 -16.95 35.55
C SER A 48 0.12 -17.98 36.53
N VAL A 49 1.40 -17.85 36.91
CA VAL A 49 1.96 -18.59 38.04
C VAL A 49 1.12 -18.20 39.24
N SER A 50 0.09 -18.99 39.54
CA SER A 50 -0.70 -18.83 40.74
C SER A 50 0.16 -19.27 41.91
N THR A 51 1.04 -18.40 42.38
CA THR A 51 1.46 -18.40 43.77
C THR A 51 0.26 -17.94 44.60
N GLY A 52 -0.73 -18.83 44.70
CA GLY A 52 -1.75 -18.71 45.73
C GLY A 52 -1.06 -18.73 47.10
N PRO A 53 -1.50 -17.90 48.07
CA PRO A 53 -1.02 -18.02 49.43
C PRO A 53 -1.34 -19.43 49.92
N SER A 54 -0.29 -20.19 50.21
CA SER A 54 -0.41 -21.49 50.86
C SER A 54 -1.15 -21.30 52.18
N ASP A 55 -2.18 -22.10 52.39
CA ASP A 55 -2.87 -22.26 53.67
C ASP A 55 -1.86 -22.44 54.81
N ALA A 56 -1.84 -21.49 55.73
CA ALA A 56 -1.36 -21.69 57.08
C ALA A 56 -2.57 -21.67 58.01
N SER A 57 -3.04 -22.86 58.33
CA SER A 57 -4.10 -23.13 59.30
C SER A 57 -3.72 -22.72 60.73
N GLY A 58 -4.70 -22.16 61.45
CA GLY A 58 -4.78 -22.04 62.90
C GLY A 58 -5.66 -20.84 63.28
N GLY A 59 -6.74 -20.92 64.05
CA GLY A 59 -7.41 -21.95 64.82
C GLY A 59 -8.50 -21.23 65.64
N ASP A 60 -9.51 -22.00 66.08
CA ASP A 60 -10.55 -21.68 67.07
C ASP A 60 -11.67 -20.66 66.78
N GLY A 61 -12.91 -21.10 67.05
CA GLY A 61 -14.05 -20.20 67.22
C GLY A 61 -15.46 -20.77 67.00
N PHE A 62 -15.83 -21.76 67.82
CA PHE A 62 -17.18 -22.25 68.14
C PHE A 62 -18.41 -21.34 67.87
N ALA A 63 -19.46 -21.87 67.21
CA ALA A 63 -20.87 -21.92 67.68
C ALA A 63 -21.91 -22.07 66.54
N GLY A 64 -22.85 -23.02 66.68
CA GLY A 64 -24.18 -22.89 66.05
C GLY A 64 -24.80 -24.15 65.45
N VAL A 65 -25.51 -24.92 66.27
CA VAL A 65 -26.33 -26.09 65.91
C VAL A 65 -27.67 -25.68 65.27
N ARG A 66 -28.10 -26.42 64.23
CA ARG A 66 -29.49 -26.82 63.80
C ARG A 66 -29.54 -26.84 62.26
N GLY A 67 -30.13 -27.80 61.54
CA GLY A 67 -31.00 -28.93 61.83
C GLY A 67 -31.35 -29.65 60.51
N LEU A 68 -31.94 -30.83 60.63
CA LEU A 68 -32.15 -31.87 59.60
C LEU A 68 -33.20 -31.57 58.51
N ALA A 69 -32.98 -32.13 57.31
CA ALA A 69 -33.90 -32.69 56.28
C ALA A 69 -33.32 -32.35 54.89
N GLY A 70 -33.02 -33.25 53.94
CA GLY A 70 -33.69 -34.47 53.49
C GLY A 70 -33.92 -34.31 51.97
N GLY A 71 -33.49 -35.27 51.14
CA GLY A 71 -33.97 -35.41 49.75
C GLY A 71 -32.91 -35.38 48.64
N SER A 72 -32.54 -36.57 48.16
CA SER A 72 -31.87 -36.79 46.88
C SER A 72 -32.67 -36.28 45.69
N VAL A 73 -32.03 -35.60 44.74
CA VAL A 73 -32.34 -35.68 43.30
C VAL A 73 -31.08 -35.47 42.48
N LYS A 74 -30.73 -36.51 41.71
CA LYS A 74 -29.76 -36.46 40.61
C LYS A 74 -30.23 -35.41 39.59
N GLY A 75 -29.39 -34.41 39.36
CA GLY A 75 -29.47 -33.52 38.21
C GLY A 75 -28.05 -33.28 37.74
N SER A 76 -27.58 -34.10 36.80
CA SER A 76 -26.31 -33.91 36.10
C SER A 76 -26.47 -32.69 35.18
N VAL A 77 -26.26 -31.50 35.73
CA VAL A 77 -25.93 -30.34 34.92
C VAL A 77 -24.42 -30.45 34.69
N GLY A 78 -24.04 -30.72 33.44
CA GLY A 78 -22.65 -30.64 33.01
C GLY A 78 -22.16 -29.21 33.24
N GLY A 79 -21.65 -28.96 34.44
CA GLY A 79 -20.86 -27.79 34.73
C GLY A 79 -19.68 -27.84 33.78
N ALA A 80 -19.63 -26.86 32.87
CA ALA A 80 -18.45 -26.55 32.09
C ALA A 80 -17.32 -26.33 33.08
N GLY A 81 -16.62 -27.43 33.38
CA GLY A 81 -15.34 -27.38 34.07
C GLY A 81 -14.52 -26.40 33.27
N ARG A 82 -14.10 -25.34 33.95
CA ARG A 82 -13.05 -24.42 33.51
C ARG A 82 -11.79 -25.27 33.45
N GLY A 83 -11.74 -26.15 32.46
CA GLY A 83 -10.66 -27.08 32.22
C GLY A 83 -9.45 -26.22 31.98
N THR A 84 -8.47 -26.35 32.87
CA THR A 84 -7.13 -25.84 32.65
C THR A 84 -6.66 -26.44 31.34
N ALA A 85 -6.85 -25.70 30.24
CA ALA A 85 -6.39 -26.06 28.92
C ALA A 85 -4.91 -26.46 29.06
N SER A 86 -4.54 -27.64 28.55
CA SER A 86 -3.16 -28.11 28.60
C SER A 86 -2.24 -27.05 27.99
N PRO A 87 -1.04 -26.79 28.54
CA PRO A 87 -0.11 -25.79 28.02
C PRO A 87 0.04 -25.85 26.48
N GLY A 88 0.17 -27.05 25.91
CA GLY A 88 0.25 -27.26 24.46
C GLY A 88 -1.03 -26.91 23.69
N SER A 89 -2.22 -26.98 24.30
CA SER A 89 -3.46 -26.58 23.64
C SER A 89 -3.59 -25.06 23.49
N ARG A 90 -2.83 -24.26 24.25
CA ARG A 90 -2.82 -22.80 24.11
C ARG A 90 -1.96 -22.34 22.94
N LEU A 91 -0.79 -22.96 22.75
CA LEU A 91 0.04 -22.73 21.57
C LEU A 91 -0.68 -23.14 20.28
N VAL A 92 -1.44 -24.24 20.33
CA VAL A 92 -2.35 -24.62 19.23
C VAL A 92 -3.40 -23.53 19.00
N ALA A 93 -4.03 -23.01 20.06
CA ALA A 93 -5.00 -21.91 19.92
C ALA A 93 -4.39 -20.63 19.31
N VAL A 94 -3.16 -20.27 19.66
CA VAL A 94 -2.44 -19.13 19.06
C VAL A 94 -2.16 -19.40 17.58
N ARG A 95 -1.67 -20.60 17.23
CA ARG A 95 -1.40 -21.00 15.85
C ARG A 95 -2.67 -20.99 14.99
N ASP A 96 -3.76 -21.54 15.51
CA ASP A 96 -5.06 -21.57 14.83
C ASP A 96 -5.61 -20.15 14.68
N ALA A 97 -5.45 -19.29 15.69
CA ALA A 97 -5.82 -17.89 15.59
C ALA A 97 -5.05 -17.19 14.46
N TYR A 98 -3.74 -17.36 14.37
CA TYR A 98 -2.90 -16.77 13.32
C TYR A 98 -3.29 -17.26 11.92
N ARG A 99 -3.46 -18.57 11.78
CA ARG A 99 -3.87 -19.18 10.50
C ARG A 99 -5.23 -18.69 10.04
N ALA A 100 -6.19 -18.62 10.96
CA ALA A 100 -7.55 -18.19 10.69
C ALA A 100 -7.73 -16.67 10.63
N THR A 101 -6.64 -15.88 10.71
CA THR A 101 -6.67 -14.43 10.46
C THR A 101 -5.62 -14.04 9.42
N VAL A 102 -4.33 -14.04 9.78
CA VAL A 102 -3.23 -13.54 8.95
C VAL A 102 -3.03 -14.39 7.70
N MET A 103 -2.95 -15.73 7.86
CA MET A 103 -2.81 -16.63 6.70
C MET A 103 -4.12 -16.86 5.94
N SER A 104 -5.24 -16.30 6.41
CA SER A 104 -6.56 -16.40 5.76
C SER A 104 -6.94 -15.12 5.01
N VAL A 105 -6.02 -14.16 4.91
CA VAL A 105 -6.23 -12.95 4.12
C VAL A 105 -6.35 -13.33 2.63
N PRO A 106 -7.27 -12.72 1.84
CA PRO A 106 -7.59 -13.18 0.49
C PRO A 106 -6.41 -13.34 -0.48
N HIS A 107 -5.36 -12.52 -0.34
CA HIS A 107 -4.17 -12.55 -1.19
C HIS A 107 -3.02 -13.40 -0.64
N TYR A 108 -3.15 -13.96 0.58
CA TYR A 108 -2.03 -14.57 1.28
C TYR A 108 -1.41 -15.75 0.51
N GLU A 109 -2.24 -16.69 0.03
CA GLU A 109 -1.78 -17.87 -0.71
C GLU A 109 -1.15 -17.51 -2.05
N ALA A 110 -1.61 -16.45 -2.71
CA ALA A 110 -1.08 -16.03 -4.00
C ALA A 110 0.27 -15.29 -3.88
N GLU A 111 0.45 -14.50 -2.82
CA GLU A 111 1.61 -13.62 -2.67
C GLU A 111 2.74 -14.26 -1.85
N TYR A 112 2.41 -15.01 -0.80
CA TYR A 112 3.40 -15.55 0.13
C TYR A 112 3.54 -17.07 0.00
N ASP A 113 2.42 -17.82 -0.05
CA ASP A 113 2.38 -19.30 -0.02
C ASP A 113 3.33 -19.95 1.02
N ASP A 114 3.55 -19.25 2.14
CA ASP A 114 4.57 -19.61 3.12
C ASP A 114 4.04 -20.50 4.24
N THR A 115 4.96 -21.20 4.91
CA THR A 115 4.62 -21.98 6.10
C THR A 115 4.36 -21.08 7.31
N TYR A 116 3.60 -21.60 8.29
CA TYR A 116 3.35 -20.91 9.56
C TYR A 116 4.63 -20.44 10.27
N GLU A 117 5.66 -21.29 10.35
CA GLU A 117 6.93 -20.94 11.02
C GLU A 117 7.61 -19.78 10.31
N ARG A 118 7.71 -19.84 8.97
CA ARG A 118 8.30 -18.77 8.14
C ARG A 118 7.55 -17.45 8.30
N SER A 119 6.22 -17.47 8.16
CA SER A 119 5.39 -16.28 8.31
C SER A 119 5.53 -15.61 9.68
N VAL A 120 5.64 -16.41 10.75
CA VAL A 120 5.81 -15.88 12.11
C VAL A 120 7.21 -15.33 12.33
N VAL A 121 8.25 -15.91 11.71
CA VAL A 121 9.61 -15.35 11.73
C VAL A 121 9.63 -13.98 11.07
N GLU A 122 9.03 -13.85 9.88
CA GLU A 122 8.99 -12.58 9.16
C GLU A 122 8.21 -11.50 9.94
N GLU A 123 7.05 -11.85 10.51
CA GLU A 123 6.21 -10.86 11.19
C GLU A 123 6.61 -10.51 12.62
N PHE A 124 7.14 -11.46 13.38
CA PHE A 124 7.40 -11.28 14.82
C PHE A 124 8.84 -11.56 15.22
N GLY A 125 9.71 -11.88 14.27
CA GLY A 125 11.11 -12.19 14.51
C GLY A 125 11.36 -13.64 14.94
N PRO A 126 12.62 -14.09 14.84
CA PRO A 126 13.01 -15.47 15.07
C PRO A 126 12.81 -15.93 16.53
N GLU A 127 12.92 -15.03 17.50
CA GLU A 127 12.77 -15.36 18.93
C GLU A 127 11.34 -15.78 19.26
N LEU A 128 10.34 -15.01 18.82
CA LEU A 128 8.93 -15.34 19.03
C LEU A 128 8.51 -16.55 18.20
N ALA A 129 9.03 -16.70 16.98
CA ALA A 129 8.79 -17.89 16.17
C ALA A 129 9.28 -19.17 16.86
N TYR A 130 10.49 -19.14 17.42
CA TYR A 130 11.02 -20.26 18.19
C TYR A 130 10.13 -20.57 19.40
N ALA A 131 9.74 -19.55 20.17
CA ALA A 131 8.87 -19.72 21.33
C ALA A 131 7.52 -20.36 20.94
N LEU A 132 6.90 -19.91 19.84
CA LEU A 132 5.58 -20.37 19.41
C LEU A 132 5.58 -21.76 18.75
N THR A 133 6.73 -22.24 18.25
CA THR A 133 6.82 -23.49 17.49
C THR A 133 7.56 -24.62 18.22
N ARG A 134 8.47 -24.30 19.15
CA ARG A 134 9.38 -25.28 19.78
C ARG A 134 9.16 -25.47 21.28
N THR A 135 8.34 -24.66 21.92
CA THR A 135 8.06 -24.78 23.36
C THR A 135 6.73 -25.49 23.63
N ASP A 136 6.57 -26.04 24.83
CA ASP A 136 5.33 -26.70 25.25
C ASP A 136 4.43 -25.79 26.11
N TYR A 137 4.91 -24.61 26.53
CA TYR A 137 4.25 -23.74 27.50
C TYR A 137 4.06 -22.31 26.99
N PHE A 138 2.81 -21.84 27.02
CA PHE A 138 2.48 -20.45 26.72
C PHE A 138 2.43 -19.61 28.01
N HIS A 139 3.59 -19.05 28.38
CA HIS A 139 3.75 -18.19 29.55
C HIS A 139 3.18 -16.78 29.31
N GLU A 140 2.83 -16.09 30.40
CA GLU A 140 2.31 -14.72 30.36
C GLU A 140 3.30 -13.75 29.70
N GLU A 141 4.60 -13.93 29.90
CA GLU A 141 5.65 -13.11 29.28
C GLU A 141 5.62 -13.22 27.75
N TYR A 142 5.51 -14.43 27.21
CA TYR A 142 5.38 -14.65 25.76
C TYR A 142 4.09 -14.05 25.20
N LYS A 143 2.98 -14.15 25.95
CA LYS A 143 1.74 -13.50 25.57
C LYS A 143 1.89 -11.98 25.48
N ARG A 144 2.52 -11.35 26.48
CA ARG A 144 2.77 -9.90 26.47
C ARG A 144 3.67 -9.50 25.30
N SER A 145 4.77 -10.22 25.08
CA SER A 145 5.67 -9.97 23.95
C SER A 145 4.98 -10.15 22.60
N LEU A 146 4.18 -11.19 22.41
CA LEU A 146 3.42 -11.41 21.18
C LEU A 146 2.36 -10.33 20.94
N LEU A 147 1.63 -9.91 21.99
CA LEU A 147 0.66 -8.82 21.87
C LEU A 147 1.33 -7.49 21.55
N SER A 148 2.54 -7.24 22.07
CA SER A 148 3.35 -6.08 21.73
C SER A 148 3.82 -6.16 20.29
N ALA A 149 4.36 -7.29 19.85
CA ALA A 149 4.82 -7.48 18.47
C ALA A 149 3.68 -7.35 17.46
N ALA A 150 2.51 -7.92 17.76
CA ALA A 150 1.32 -7.76 16.92
C ALA A 150 0.83 -6.30 16.87
N GLU A 151 0.94 -5.55 17.96
CA GLU A 151 0.64 -4.11 17.96
C GLU A 151 1.65 -3.32 17.13
N THR A 152 2.95 -3.63 17.22
CA THR A 152 3.99 -3.05 16.38
C THR A 152 3.72 -3.32 14.90
N ALA A 153 3.41 -4.57 14.51
CA ALA A 153 3.07 -4.91 13.13
C ALA A 153 1.84 -4.15 12.62
N VAL A 154 0.83 -3.92 13.47
CA VAL A 154 -0.33 -3.08 13.13
C VAL A 154 0.09 -1.63 12.87
N GLN A 155 0.95 -1.06 13.72
CA GLN A 155 1.45 0.31 13.58
C GLN A 155 2.32 0.47 12.34
N GLU A 156 3.13 -0.53 11.98
CA GLU A 156 3.91 -0.56 10.74
C GLU A 156 3.00 -0.55 9.50
N ARG A 157 1.94 -1.37 9.50
CA ARG A 157 0.92 -1.34 8.44
C ARG A 157 0.20 0.01 8.35
N GLU A 158 -0.08 0.66 9.48
CA GLU A 158 -0.67 2.01 9.51
C GLU A 158 0.27 3.06 8.90
N ALA A 159 1.54 3.06 9.31
CA ALA A 159 2.55 3.95 8.75
C ALA A 159 2.74 3.72 7.23
N PHE A 160 2.66 2.47 6.79
CA PHE A 160 2.72 2.12 5.37
C PHE A 160 1.46 2.60 4.61
N LEU A 161 0.27 2.48 5.19
CA LEU A 161 -0.96 3.04 4.60
C LEU A 161 -0.89 4.56 4.43
N ASP A 162 -0.37 5.28 5.43
CA ASP A 162 -0.14 6.72 5.34
C ASP A 162 0.87 7.06 4.23
N ALA A 163 1.77 6.12 3.91
CA ALA A 163 2.68 6.23 2.78
C ALA A 163 2.02 6.00 1.44
N LEU A 164 1.21 4.96 1.31
CA LEU A 164 0.42 4.69 0.12
C LEU A 164 -0.59 5.81 -0.18
N GLU A 165 -1.19 6.42 0.85
CA GLU A 165 -2.12 7.54 0.69
C GLU A 165 -1.40 8.78 0.15
N SER A 166 -0.28 9.16 0.76
CA SER A 166 0.54 10.28 0.29
C SER A 166 1.07 10.05 -1.14
N GLU A 167 1.47 8.82 -1.47
CA GLU A 167 1.89 8.45 -2.81
C GLU A 167 0.73 8.53 -3.81
N THR A 168 -0.46 8.04 -3.44
CA THR A 168 -1.69 8.15 -4.25
C THR A 168 -2.02 9.61 -4.56
N GLU A 169 -2.04 10.48 -3.55
CA GLU A 169 -2.30 11.91 -3.74
C GLU A 169 -1.23 12.58 -4.61
N SER A 170 0.01 12.13 -4.54
CA SER A 170 1.11 12.63 -5.38
C SER A 170 0.86 12.29 -6.85
N VAL A 171 0.52 11.03 -7.14
CA VAL A 171 0.23 10.54 -8.50
C VAL A 171 -0.99 11.22 -9.10
N GLU A 172 -2.10 11.30 -8.37
CA GLU A 172 -3.33 11.97 -8.84
C GLU A 172 -3.13 13.46 -9.11
N ARG A 173 -2.31 14.11 -8.29
CA ARG A 173 -1.96 15.52 -8.49
C ARG A 173 -1.06 15.72 -9.70
N ALA A 174 -0.18 14.77 -10.00
CA ALA A 174 0.63 14.82 -11.22
C ALA A 174 -0.26 14.64 -12.45
N GLU A 175 -1.14 13.65 -12.45
CA GLU A 175 -2.11 13.39 -13.53
C GLU A 175 -2.95 14.64 -13.84
N SER A 176 -3.62 15.20 -12.82
CA SER A 176 -4.46 16.39 -12.97
C SER A 176 -3.72 17.64 -13.46
N ARG A 177 -2.38 17.68 -13.36
CA ARG A 177 -1.54 18.75 -13.90
C ARG A 177 -0.98 18.43 -15.28
N LEU A 178 -0.78 17.15 -15.61
CA LEU A 178 -0.34 16.73 -16.93
C LEU A 178 -1.48 16.77 -17.95
N ASP A 179 -2.73 16.52 -17.55
CA ASP A 179 -3.88 16.50 -18.46
C ASP A 179 -4.14 17.85 -19.17
N PRO A 180 -4.09 19.01 -18.49
CA PRO A 180 -4.15 20.30 -19.17
C PRO A 180 -3.01 20.52 -20.15
N ILE A 181 -1.78 20.07 -19.82
CA ILE A 181 -0.60 20.20 -20.69
C ILE A 181 -0.78 19.34 -21.94
N ARG A 182 -1.23 18.09 -21.78
CA ARG A 182 -1.55 17.19 -22.90
C ARG A 182 -2.61 17.81 -23.81
N THR A 183 -3.65 18.39 -23.22
CA THR A 183 -4.72 19.08 -23.98
C THR A 183 -4.17 20.28 -24.77
N GLU A 184 -3.29 21.08 -24.16
CA GLU A 184 -2.69 22.23 -24.84
C GLU A 184 -1.71 21.80 -25.95
N ILE A 185 -0.96 20.72 -25.75
CA ILE A 185 -0.11 20.12 -26.80
C ILE A 185 -0.96 19.76 -28.03
N GLU A 186 -2.12 19.16 -27.81
CA GLU A 186 -3.06 18.83 -28.88
C GLU A 186 -3.59 20.08 -29.59
N ALA A 187 -4.00 21.11 -28.83
CA ALA A 187 -4.45 22.37 -29.40
C ALA A 187 -3.37 23.05 -30.26
N ILE A 188 -2.13 23.12 -29.77
CA ILE A 188 -1.00 23.68 -30.52
C ILE A 188 -0.70 22.86 -31.77
N ARG A 189 -0.77 21.52 -31.68
CA ARG A 189 -0.57 20.65 -32.83
C ARG A 189 -1.62 20.90 -33.92
N ASP A 190 -2.87 21.07 -33.55
CA ASP A 190 -3.97 21.36 -34.47
C ASP A 190 -3.80 22.75 -35.11
N GLU A 191 -3.42 23.76 -34.32
CA GLU A 191 -3.09 25.11 -34.83
C GLU A 191 -1.94 25.10 -35.85
N LEU A 192 -0.99 24.19 -35.71
CA LEU A 192 0.13 24.00 -36.65
C LEU A 192 -0.23 23.18 -37.89
N GLY A 193 -1.49 22.76 -38.04
CA GLY A 193 -1.99 21.99 -39.19
C GLY A 193 -1.94 20.47 -39.04
N GLY A 194 -1.78 19.94 -37.82
CA GLY A 194 -1.78 18.49 -37.54
C GLY A 194 -0.61 17.73 -38.20
N ASP A 195 -0.62 16.40 -38.17
CA ASP A 195 0.38 15.54 -38.84
C ASP A 195 0.05 15.28 -40.32
N ALA A 196 -0.65 16.22 -40.98
CA ALA A 196 -1.13 16.03 -42.34
C ALA A 196 0.05 15.83 -43.31
N GLU A 197 0.11 14.63 -43.90
CA GLU A 197 0.93 14.29 -45.07
C GLU A 197 0.83 15.38 -46.14
N PRO A 198 1.93 15.65 -46.89
CA PRO A 198 1.91 16.63 -47.96
C PRO A 198 0.83 16.25 -48.98
N ARG A 199 -0.26 17.02 -49.01
CA ARG A 199 -1.27 16.91 -50.06
C ARG A 199 -0.58 17.25 -51.39
N SER A 200 -0.74 16.35 -52.36
CA SER A 200 -0.21 16.44 -53.72
C SER A 200 -0.32 17.85 -54.32
N GLU A 201 0.73 18.24 -55.06
CA GLU A 201 1.06 19.58 -55.60
C GLU A 201 0.07 20.17 -56.63
N SER A 202 -1.21 19.80 -56.60
CA SER A 202 -2.16 20.11 -57.67
C SER A 202 -3.43 20.85 -57.25
N ASP A 203 -3.41 21.62 -56.16
CA ASP A 203 -4.50 22.54 -55.83
C ASP A 203 -3.98 23.95 -55.59
N ASP A 204 -4.66 24.89 -56.25
CA ASP A 204 -4.40 26.32 -56.39
C ASP A 204 -3.94 27.04 -55.12
N GLU A 205 -3.07 28.02 -55.35
CA GLU A 205 -2.52 29.00 -54.40
C GLU A 205 -3.62 29.61 -53.53
N THR A 206 -3.82 29.04 -52.33
CA THR A 206 -4.45 29.77 -51.24
C THR A 206 -3.45 29.84 -50.09
N GLU A 207 -2.91 31.03 -49.84
CA GLU A 207 -2.08 31.42 -48.68
C GLU A 207 -2.80 31.23 -47.32
N ALA A 208 -3.80 30.34 -47.21
CA ALA A 208 -4.68 30.21 -46.05
C ALA A 208 -4.31 29.06 -45.09
N GLY A 209 -3.24 28.31 -45.36
CA GLY A 209 -2.91 27.10 -44.60
C GLY A 209 -1.73 27.18 -43.63
N THR A 210 -0.86 28.19 -43.76
CA THR A 210 0.36 28.27 -42.92
C THR A 210 0.18 29.32 -41.83
N PRO A 211 0.36 28.98 -40.54
CA PRO A 211 0.25 29.95 -39.46
C PRO A 211 1.24 31.10 -39.69
N GLY A 212 0.76 32.34 -39.59
CA GLY A 212 1.60 33.52 -39.71
C GLY A 212 2.65 33.59 -38.61
N PHE A 213 3.72 34.34 -38.82
CA PHE A 213 4.85 34.46 -37.87
C PHE A 213 4.41 34.78 -36.43
N GLY A 214 3.44 35.68 -36.25
CA GLY A 214 2.92 36.03 -34.91
C GLY A 214 2.18 34.87 -34.23
N ALA A 215 1.48 34.01 -34.99
CA ALA A 215 0.85 32.82 -34.44
C ALA A 215 1.91 31.79 -34.01
N LEU A 216 2.95 31.61 -34.82
CA LEU A 216 4.09 30.74 -34.49
C LEU A 216 4.82 31.20 -33.22
N ASP A 217 5.06 32.50 -33.07
CA ASP A 217 5.69 33.09 -31.88
C ASP A 217 4.82 32.93 -30.62
N ALA A 218 3.50 33.08 -30.75
CA ALA A 218 2.55 32.79 -29.69
C ALA A 218 2.56 31.30 -29.28
N CYS A 219 2.64 30.37 -30.24
CA CYS A 219 2.79 28.94 -29.96
C CYS A 219 4.11 28.63 -29.25
N ARG A 220 5.22 29.25 -29.67
CA ARG A 220 6.52 29.10 -29.02
C ARG A 220 6.46 29.52 -27.55
N THR A 221 5.91 30.71 -27.28
CA THR A 221 5.77 31.24 -25.91
C THR A 221 4.93 30.30 -25.04
N ARG A 222 3.85 29.72 -25.58
CA ARG A 222 3.04 28.73 -24.86
C ARG A 222 3.83 27.47 -24.53
N ILE A 223 4.58 26.91 -25.49
CA ILE A 223 5.41 25.72 -25.25
C ILE A 223 6.46 25.97 -24.14
N GLU A 224 7.10 27.14 -24.13
CA GLU A 224 8.06 27.51 -23.08
C GLU A 224 7.39 27.53 -21.69
N ALA A 225 6.16 28.04 -21.60
CA ALA A 225 5.38 27.98 -20.36
C ALA A 225 5.07 26.53 -19.95
N LEU A 226 4.63 25.68 -20.91
CA LEU A 226 4.32 24.26 -20.65
C LEU A 226 5.54 23.45 -20.20
N HIS A 227 6.75 23.72 -20.72
CA HIS A 227 7.99 23.14 -20.20
C HIS A 227 8.21 23.54 -18.74
N GLY A 228 8.06 24.82 -18.42
CA GLY A 228 8.15 25.30 -17.04
C GLY A 228 7.13 24.61 -16.12
N ASP A 229 5.96 24.23 -16.63
CA ASP A 229 4.95 23.48 -15.89
C ASP A 229 5.39 22.03 -15.64
N CYS A 230 5.95 21.37 -16.66
CA CYS A 230 6.53 20.03 -16.55
C CYS A 230 7.65 19.99 -15.49
N ASP A 231 8.57 20.96 -15.51
CA ASP A 231 9.66 21.07 -14.54
C ASP A 231 9.13 21.20 -13.11
N ARG A 232 8.07 21.98 -12.90
CA ARG A 232 7.44 22.12 -11.58
C ARG A 232 6.77 20.83 -11.11
N ILE A 233 6.22 20.02 -12.03
CA ILE A 233 5.65 18.70 -11.71
C ILE A 233 6.79 17.75 -11.32
N ALA A 234 7.85 17.66 -12.11
CA ALA A 234 9.01 16.82 -11.82
C ALA A 234 9.69 17.18 -10.50
N ALA A 235 9.98 18.46 -10.27
CA ALA A 235 10.61 18.92 -9.03
C ALA A 235 9.73 18.66 -7.80
N ARG A 236 8.41 18.78 -7.94
CA ARG A 236 7.49 18.40 -6.86
C ARG A 236 7.53 16.90 -6.60
N ARG A 237 7.50 16.08 -7.66
CA ARG A 237 7.55 14.62 -7.53
C ARG A 237 8.83 14.18 -6.83
N GLN A 238 9.98 14.73 -7.21
CA GLN A 238 11.26 14.43 -6.57
C GLN A 238 11.28 14.77 -5.07
N ARG A 239 10.62 15.86 -4.65
CA ARG A 239 10.49 16.19 -3.21
C ARG A 239 9.67 15.16 -2.44
N VAL A 240 8.59 14.65 -3.04
CA VAL A 240 7.76 13.60 -2.43
C VAL A 240 8.56 12.32 -2.28
N LEU A 241 9.31 11.92 -3.31
CA LEU A 241 10.19 10.74 -3.25
C LEU A 241 11.20 10.84 -2.10
N ALA A 242 11.88 11.99 -1.97
CA ALA A 242 12.82 12.22 -0.89
C ALA A 242 12.13 12.25 0.50
N GLU A 243 10.85 12.61 0.59
CA GLU A 243 10.09 12.56 1.83
C GLU A 243 9.74 11.11 2.22
N HIS A 244 9.36 10.26 1.26
CA HIS A 244 9.11 8.85 1.50
C HIS A 244 10.35 8.12 2.01
N GLU A 245 11.50 8.34 1.37
CA GLU A 245 12.79 7.80 1.78
C GLU A 245 13.12 8.15 3.25
N ARG A 246 12.93 9.42 3.63
CA ARG A 246 13.15 9.86 5.02
C ARG A 246 12.15 9.28 6.01
N ARG A 247 10.89 9.09 5.62
CA ARG A 247 9.82 8.67 6.54
C ARG A 247 9.82 7.17 6.81
N LEU A 248 10.07 6.36 5.80
CA LEU A 248 9.95 4.91 5.92
C LEU A 248 11.23 4.24 6.43
N ALA A 249 12.37 4.96 6.42
CA ALA A 249 13.67 4.44 6.87
C ALA A 249 13.97 3.03 6.33
N LEU A 250 13.54 2.77 5.09
CA LEU A 250 13.75 1.51 4.40
C LEU A 250 15.26 1.25 4.29
N SER A 251 15.66 -0.02 4.23
CA SER A 251 17.04 -0.37 3.87
C SER A 251 17.44 0.31 2.57
N ASP A 252 18.71 0.70 2.43
CA ASP A 252 19.24 1.47 1.29
C ASP A 252 18.87 0.93 -0.10
N ASP A 253 18.47 -0.34 -0.21
CA ASP A 253 18.13 -1.01 -1.48
C ASP A 253 16.63 -1.02 -1.85
N VAL A 254 15.72 -0.51 -1.01
CA VAL A 254 14.26 -0.55 -1.28
C VAL A 254 13.62 0.82 -1.05
N ASP A 255 13.11 1.45 -2.11
CA ASP A 255 12.26 2.65 -1.99
C ASP A 255 10.77 2.30 -2.21
N LEU A 256 9.88 3.18 -1.76
CA LEU A 256 8.43 2.96 -1.87
C LEU A 256 7.97 2.75 -3.33
N PRO A 257 8.40 3.56 -4.32
CA PRO A 257 8.06 3.32 -5.73
C PRO A 257 8.55 1.98 -6.27
N ALA A 258 9.77 1.55 -5.98
CA ALA A 258 10.32 0.28 -6.45
C ALA A 258 9.49 -0.90 -5.96
N TYR A 259 9.02 -0.84 -4.70
CA TYR A 259 8.08 -1.83 -4.18
C TYR A 259 6.71 -1.74 -4.85
N CYS A 260 6.06 -0.56 -4.81
CA CYS A 260 4.69 -0.39 -5.30
C CYS A 260 4.53 -0.61 -6.80
N TYR A 261 5.59 -0.43 -7.58
CA TYR A 261 5.57 -0.47 -9.04
C TYR A 261 6.45 -1.57 -9.63
N GLN A 262 6.81 -2.59 -8.85
CA GLN A 262 7.64 -3.71 -9.30
C GLN A 262 7.05 -4.47 -10.51
N ASP A 263 5.72 -4.46 -10.66
CA ASP A 263 5.00 -5.11 -11.76
C ASP A 263 4.80 -4.21 -12.99
N LEU A 264 5.31 -2.98 -12.95
CA LEU A 264 5.21 -2.01 -14.06
C LEU A 264 6.54 -1.95 -14.81
N ASP A 265 6.48 -1.57 -16.08
CA ASP A 265 7.67 -1.36 -16.91
C ASP A 265 8.55 -0.19 -16.44
N VAL A 266 8.02 0.69 -15.56
CA VAL A 266 8.70 1.88 -15.07
C VAL A 266 8.60 2.02 -13.56
N THR A 267 9.76 2.21 -12.91
CA THR A 267 9.87 2.43 -11.45
C THR A 267 9.33 3.79 -11.01
N TYR A 268 9.40 4.80 -11.88
CA TYR A 268 8.95 6.16 -11.57
C TYR A 268 7.89 6.65 -12.57
N PRO A 269 6.65 6.14 -12.50
CA PRO A 269 5.60 6.39 -13.50
C PRO A 269 5.33 7.87 -13.80
N VAL A 270 5.28 8.71 -12.76
CA VAL A 270 5.05 10.14 -12.91
C VAL A 270 6.21 10.82 -13.64
N LEU A 271 7.46 10.48 -13.33
CA LEU A 271 8.62 11.07 -14.00
C LEU A 271 8.72 10.60 -15.45
N ALA A 272 8.39 9.33 -15.72
CA ALA A 272 8.28 8.81 -17.08
C ALA A 272 7.23 9.59 -17.89
N ALA A 273 6.02 9.79 -17.34
CA ALA A 273 4.99 10.57 -18.00
C ALA A 273 5.38 12.03 -18.25
N VAL A 274 6.05 12.68 -17.29
CA VAL A 274 6.59 14.04 -17.48
C VAL A 274 7.62 14.05 -18.62
N GLY A 275 8.52 13.05 -18.66
CA GLY A 275 9.50 12.90 -19.73
C GLY A 275 8.85 12.77 -21.11
N SER A 276 7.86 11.89 -21.26
CA SER A 276 7.14 11.72 -22.53
C SER A 276 6.38 12.98 -22.96
N VAL A 277 5.81 13.74 -22.02
CA VAL A 277 5.18 15.03 -22.31
C VAL A 277 6.22 16.06 -22.73
N GLY A 278 7.38 16.10 -22.07
CA GLY A 278 8.52 16.95 -22.43
C GLY A 278 9.03 16.69 -23.86
N GLU A 279 9.20 15.42 -24.24
CA GLU A 279 9.62 15.02 -25.59
C GLU A 279 8.62 15.51 -26.67
N ARG A 280 7.32 15.45 -26.37
CA ARG A 280 6.28 15.97 -27.27
C ARG A 280 6.35 17.49 -27.42
N LEU A 281 6.63 18.22 -26.34
CA LEU A 281 6.82 19.66 -26.36
C LEU A 281 8.07 20.06 -27.16
N ASP A 282 9.17 19.34 -26.98
CA ASP A 282 10.41 19.54 -27.75
C ASP A 282 10.16 19.33 -29.25
N GLY A 283 9.43 18.27 -29.62
CA GLY A 283 9.05 18.02 -31.01
C GLY A 283 8.21 19.13 -31.63
N LEU A 284 7.29 19.73 -30.86
CA LEU A 284 6.49 20.87 -31.30
C LEU A 284 7.34 22.14 -31.43
N ARG A 285 8.25 22.41 -30.48
CA ARG A 285 9.18 23.54 -30.56
C ARG A 285 10.00 23.47 -31.84
N ASP A 286 10.61 22.32 -32.11
CA ASP A 286 11.45 22.14 -33.29
C ASP A 286 10.66 22.27 -34.59
N ARG A 287 9.36 21.93 -34.59
CA ARG A 287 8.45 22.15 -35.72
C ARG A 287 8.15 23.63 -35.93
N ILE A 288 7.89 24.38 -34.86
CA ILE A 288 7.65 25.83 -34.92
C ILE A 288 8.89 26.56 -35.41
N GLU A 289 10.07 26.23 -34.90
CA GLU A 289 11.32 26.87 -35.32
C GLU A 289 11.59 26.65 -36.82
N ARG A 290 11.34 25.44 -37.32
CA ARG A 290 11.40 25.14 -38.77
C ARG A 290 10.37 25.92 -39.58
N ALA A 291 9.15 26.11 -39.07
CA ALA A 291 8.13 26.89 -39.74
C ALA A 291 8.50 28.39 -39.80
N MET A 292 8.96 28.96 -38.67
CA MET A 292 9.39 30.37 -38.59
C MET A 292 10.55 30.67 -39.55
N ALA A 293 11.48 29.73 -39.71
CA ALA A 293 12.59 29.87 -40.66
C ALA A 293 12.16 29.91 -42.13
N ARG A 294 10.98 29.36 -42.47
CA ARG A 294 10.40 29.37 -43.84
C ARG A 294 9.52 30.59 -44.10
N THR A 295 8.97 31.21 -43.06
CA THR A 295 8.13 32.42 -43.16
C THR A 295 8.98 33.71 -43.27
N ARG A 296 10.31 33.59 -43.26
CA ARG A 296 11.27 34.70 -43.27
C ARG A 296 11.91 34.89 -44.63
#